data_AF-A0A534MLC3-F1
#
_entry.id   AF-A0A534MLC3-F1
#
_cell.length_a   1.000
_cell.length_b   1.000
_cell.length_c   1.000
_cell.angle_alpha   90.00
_cell.angle_beta   90.00
_cell.angle_gamma   90.00
#
_symmetry.space_group_name_H-M   'P 1'
#
loop_
_entity.id
_entity.type
_entity.pdbx_description
1 polymer ?
#
loop_
_entity_poly.entity_id
_entity_poly.type
_entity_poly.pdbx_seq_one_letter_code
_entity_poly.pdbx_strand_id
1 'polypeptide(L)'
;EERSYYWLLEKAKLAAPERIEDPRDIEGLSIVKLPHKVKKLERGFFTAGTFKEYREKSEALLQQDVITKEDLASARIEKYIIGPIFNFDFFYSPIEEEAEKLELLGVDWRFETSLDGHVRLPADQQLSLADAERIPEYVVVGHNSATLRES
;
A
#
# COMPACT_ATOMS: atom_id res chain seq x y z
N GLU A 1 12.16 13.63 -6.18
CA GLU A 1 11.31 14.82 -6.35
C GLU A 1 11.30 15.62 -5.06
N GLU A 2 11.62 16.92 -5.11
CA GLU A 2 11.71 17.78 -3.91
C GLU A 2 10.35 18.06 -3.23
N ARG A 3 9.22 17.76 -3.89
CA ARG A 3 7.86 17.98 -3.37
C ARG A 3 6.97 16.75 -3.57
N SER A 4 7.41 15.61 -3.02
CA SER A 4 6.59 14.38 -3.02
C SER A 4 5.41 14.48 -2.05
N TYR A 5 4.49 13.51 -2.09
CA TYR A 5 3.41 13.46 -1.11
C TYR A 5 3.92 13.28 0.33
N TYR A 6 5.04 12.57 0.56
CA TYR A 6 5.63 12.45 1.90
C TYR A 6 6.16 13.79 2.41
N TRP A 7 6.70 14.62 1.52
CA TRP A 7 7.09 15.98 1.86
C TRP A 7 5.86 16.80 2.28
N LEU A 8 4.73 16.65 1.59
CA LEU A 8 3.49 17.32 1.97
C LEU A 8 3.00 16.85 3.35
N LEU A 9 2.99 15.54 3.62
CA LEU A 9 2.62 14.98 4.91
C LEU A 9 3.53 15.51 6.03
N GLU A 10 4.84 15.57 5.80
CA GLU A 10 5.81 16.12 6.76
C GLU A 10 5.53 17.60 7.05
N LYS A 11 5.30 18.43 6.02
CA LYS A 11 4.98 19.86 6.18
C LYS A 11 3.67 20.08 6.91
N ALA A 12 2.68 19.22 6.66
CA ALA A 12 1.39 19.24 7.32
C ALA A 12 1.40 18.59 8.73
N LYS A 13 2.54 18.01 9.15
CA LYS A 13 2.68 17.24 10.40
C LYS A 13 1.67 16.08 10.50
N LEU A 14 1.36 15.46 9.38
CA LEU A 14 0.50 14.28 9.30
C LEU A 14 1.34 13.02 9.48
N ALA A 15 0.76 12.04 10.17
CA ALA A 15 1.40 10.75 10.36
C ALA A 15 1.57 10.02 9.03
N ALA A 16 2.74 9.42 8.84
CA ALA A 16 3.04 8.51 7.74
C ALA A 16 3.73 7.28 8.30
N PRO A 17 3.64 6.11 7.63
CA PRO A 17 4.42 4.95 8.00
C PRO A 17 5.92 5.27 8.04
N GLU A 18 6.61 4.71 9.03
CA GLU A 18 8.06 4.85 9.15
C GLU A 18 8.75 4.21 7.94
N ARG A 19 9.65 4.97 7.31
CA ARG A 19 10.45 4.48 6.19
C ARG A 19 11.63 3.67 6.71
N ILE A 20 11.88 2.53 6.06
CA ILE A 20 13.08 1.71 6.25
C ILE A 20 14.01 1.99 5.05
N GLU A 21 15.21 2.52 5.30
CA GLU A 21 16.15 2.90 4.23
C GLU A 21 16.90 1.68 3.65
N ASP A 22 17.21 0.70 4.49
CA ASP A 22 17.90 -0.53 4.08
C ASP A 22 17.03 -1.76 4.35
N PRO A 23 16.78 -2.65 3.36
CA PRO A 23 16.03 -3.88 3.58
C PRO A 23 16.64 -4.80 4.66
N ARG A 24 17.93 -4.63 4.99
CA ARG A 24 18.59 -5.36 6.07
C ARG A 24 18.11 -4.95 7.46
N ASP A 25 17.51 -3.77 7.59
CA ASP A 25 16.98 -3.22 8.84
C ASP A 25 15.51 -3.62 9.07
N ILE A 26 14.97 -4.57 8.29
CA ILE A 26 13.62 -5.09 8.49
C ILE A 26 13.58 -5.97 9.75
N GLU A 27 12.96 -5.44 10.82
CA GLU A 27 12.77 -6.11 12.12
C GLU A 27 11.31 -6.50 12.40
N GLY A 28 10.43 -6.41 11.40
CA GLY A 28 9.01 -6.73 11.54
C GLY A 28 8.24 -6.55 10.24
N LEU A 29 6.92 -6.76 10.29
CA LEU A 29 6.07 -6.69 9.11
C LEU A 29 6.21 -5.33 8.42
N SER A 30 6.69 -5.38 7.19
CA SER A 30 6.95 -4.23 6.34
C SER A 30 6.29 -4.43 4.98
N ILE A 31 5.95 -3.34 4.31
CA ILE A 31 5.49 -3.33 2.92
C ILE A 31 6.55 -2.71 2.03
N VAL A 32 6.82 -3.36 0.90
CA VAL A 32 7.70 -2.89 -0.15
C VAL A 32 6.84 -2.41 -1.30
N LYS A 33 6.99 -1.13 -1.66
CA LYS A 33 6.24 -0.43 -2.69
C LYS A 33 7.16 -0.15 -3.88
N LEU A 34 6.79 -0.62 -5.06
CA LEU A 34 7.60 -0.46 -6.26
C LEU A 34 6.72 -0.40 -7.51
N PRO A 35 7.21 0.15 -8.64
CA PRO A 35 6.47 0.11 -9.89
C PRO A 35 6.22 -1.33 -10.35
N HIS A 36 5.06 -1.58 -10.96
CA HIS A 36 4.84 -2.83 -11.69
C HIS A 36 5.39 -2.69 -13.12
N LYS A 37 6.14 -3.70 -13.59
CA LYS A 37 6.77 -3.71 -14.93
C LYS A 37 5.77 -3.45 -16.07
N VAL A 38 4.63 -4.15 -16.07
CA VAL A 38 3.62 -4.09 -17.15
C VAL A 38 2.56 -3.02 -16.82
N LYS A 39 1.98 -3.08 -15.62
CA LYS A 39 0.90 -2.19 -15.18
C LYS A 39 1.49 -0.90 -14.60
N LYS A 40 2.12 -0.07 -15.44
CA LYS A 40 2.89 1.11 -14.97
C LYS A 40 2.10 2.13 -14.15
N LEU A 41 0.77 2.17 -14.27
CA LEU A 41 -0.11 3.02 -13.46
C LEU A 41 -0.40 2.42 -12.08
N GLU A 42 -0.25 1.11 -11.94
CA GLU A 42 -0.40 0.37 -10.70
C GLU A 42 0.95 0.27 -9.99
N ARG A 43 0.90 0.24 -8.66
CA ARG A 43 2.08 -0.07 -7.85
C ARG A 43 2.06 -1.57 -7.54
N GLY A 44 3.22 -2.20 -7.69
CA GLY A 44 3.49 -3.51 -7.12
C GLY A 44 3.71 -3.39 -5.62
N PHE A 45 3.27 -4.40 -4.89
CA PHE A 45 3.46 -4.50 -3.45
C PHE A 45 3.83 -5.93 -3.08
N PHE A 46 4.70 -6.06 -2.09
CA PHE A 46 4.84 -7.29 -1.34
C PHE A 46 5.20 -6.97 0.10
N THR A 47 4.90 -7.90 1.01
CA THR A 47 5.25 -7.76 2.42
C THR A 47 6.48 -8.59 2.76
N ALA A 48 7.24 -8.18 3.77
CA ALA A 48 8.33 -8.95 4.33
C ALA A 48 8.44 -8.69 5.83
N GLY A 49 8.61 -9.76 6.61
CA GLY A 49 8.92 -9.67 8.04
C GLY A 49 10.41 -9.69 8.37
N THR A 50 11.25 -10.08 7.41
CA THR A 50 12.71 -10.17 7.55
C THR A 50 13.42 -9.85 6.25
N PHE A 51 14.74 -9.56 6.32
CA PHE A 51 15.57 -9.42 5.12
C PHE A 51 15.58 -10.68 4.23
N LYS A 52 15.52 -11.87 4.84
CA LYS A 52 15.46 -13.13 4.10
C LYS A 52 14.18 -13.22 3.25
N GLU A 53 13.02 -12.95 3.85
CA GLU A 53 11.75 -12.94 3.12
C GLU A 53 11.73 -11.87 2.02
N TYR A 54 12.32 -10.71 2.28
CA TYR A 54 12.47 -9.66 1.27
C TYR A 54 13.22 -10.18 0.04
N ARG A 55 14.37 -10.85 0.26
CA ARG A 55 15.18 -11.45 -0.81
C ARG A 55 14.38 -12.49 -1.59
N GLU A 56 13.80 -13.46 -0.90
CA GLU A 56 13.04 -14.56 -1.51
C GLU A 56 11.88 -14.04 -2.38
N LYS A 57 11.07 -13.11 -1.86
CA LYS A 57 9.93 -12.54 -2.60
C LYS A 57 10.37 -11.65 -3.75
N SER A 58 11.42 -10.85 -3.57
CA SER A 58 11.94 -10.00 -4.65
C SER A 58 12.49 -10.83 -5.82
N GLU A 59 13.19 -11.93 -5.52
CA GLU A 59 13.72 -12.86 -6.53
C GLU A 59 12.58 -13.59 -7.26
N ALA A 60 11.55 -14.03 -6.53
CA ALA A 60 10.36 -14.63 -7.14
C ALA A 60 9.66 -13.67 -8.12
N LEU A 61 9.44 -12.41 -7.72
CA LEU A 61 8.80 -11.40 -8.57
C LEU A 61 9.63 -11.02 -9.80
N LEU A 62 10.97 -11.03 -9.68
CA LEU A 62 11.88 -10.85 -10.82
C LEU A 62 11.81 -12.03 -11.79
N GLN A 63 11.76 -13.26 -11.28
CA GLN A 63 11.63 -14.48 -12.10
C GLN A 63 10.28 -14.56 -12.81
N GLN A 64 9.22 -14.10 -12.16
CA GLN A 64 7.85 -14.03 -12.71
C GLN A 64 7.65 -12.83 -13.65
N ASP A 65 8.68 -12.01 -13.87
CA ASP A 65 8.65 -10.82 -14.74
C ASP A 65 7.64 -9.74 -14.31
N VAL A 66 7.30 -9.70 -13.02
CA VAL A 66 6.34 -8.73 -12.44
C VAL A 66 7.03 -7.38 -12.22
N ILE A 67 8.31 -7.40 -11.85
CA ILE A 67 9.14 -6.23 -11.54
C ILE A 67 10.48 -6.30 -12.26
N THR A 68 11.18 -5.18 -12.39
CA THR A 68 12.57 -5.11 -12.87
C THR A 68 13.56 -4.86 -11.73
N LYS A 69 14.86 -5.00 -12.00
CA LYS A 69 15.89 -4.68 -11.00
C LYS A 69 15.91 -3.19 -10.68
N GLU A 70 15.61 -2.37 -11.68
CA GLU A 70 15.48 -0.92 -11.58
C GLU A 70 14.27 -0.54 -10.71
N ASP A 71 13.14 -1.22 -10.88
CA ASP A 71 11.95 -1.06 -10.02
C ASP A 71 12.26 -1.41 -8.57
N LEU A 72 12.99 -2.52 -8.36
CA LEU A 72 13.39 -2.94 -7.01
C LEU A 72 14.39 -1.98 -6.37
N ALA A 73 15.34 -1.41 -7.13
CA ALA A 73 16.31 -0.44 -6.63
C ALA A 73 15.65 0.91 -6.26
N SER A 74 14.53 1.25 -6.89
CA SER A 74 13.73 2.43 -6.56
C SER A 74 12.62 2.15 -5.55
N ALA A 75 12.53 0.91 -5.05
CA ALA A 75 11.49 0.50 -4.12
C ALA A 75 11.56 1.28 -2.81
N ARG A 76 10.39 1.53 -2.24
CA ARG A 76 10.26 2.14 -0.93
C ARG A 76 9.76 1.12 0.07
N ILE A 77 10.47 0.99 1.18
CA ILE A 77 10.15 0.05 2.25
C ILE A 77 9.60 0.84 3.44
N GLU A 78 8.48 0.39 3.99
CA GLU A 78 7.83 1.05 5.12
C GLU A 78 7.31 0.02 6.12
N LYS A 79 7.29 0.39 7.40
CA LYS A 79 6.62 -0.42 8.42
C LYS A 79 5.14 -0.60 8.05
N TYR A 80 4.65 -1.83 8.12
CA TYR A 80 3.27 -2.13 7.82
C TYR A 80 2.37 -1.67 8.98
N ILE A 81 1.33 -0.91 8.67
CA ILE A 81 0.35 -0.46 9.66
C ILE A 81 -0.80 -1.46 9.69
N ILE A 82 -0.95 -2.18 10.80
CA ILE A 82 -2.05 -3.11 11.02
C ILE A 82 -3.24 -2.31 11.55
N GLY A 83 -4.27 -2.13 10.73
CA GLY A 83 -5.48 -1.40 11.10
C GLY A 83 -6.53 -1.40 10.00
N PRO A 84 -7.74 -0.91 10.28
CA PRO A 84 -8.75 -0.69 9.27
C PRO A 84 -8.30 0.38 8.26
N ILE A 85 -8.71 0.24 7.01
CA ILE A 85 -8.39 1.18 5.93
C ILE A 85 -9.58 2.10 5.75
N PHE A 86 -9.34 3.41 5.83
CA PHE A 86 -10.31 4.45 5.51
C PHE A 86 -9.70 5.45 4.55
N ASN A 87 -10.41 5.75 3.47
CA ASN A 87 -10.14 6.87 2.59
C ASN A 87 -11.13 7.97 2.96
N PHE A 88 -10.61 9.14 3.30
CA PHE A 88 -11.41 10.32 3.60
C PHE A 88 -11.47 11.23 2.38
N ASP A 89 -12.66 11.50 1.90
CA ASP A 89 -12.88 12.36 0.74
C ASP A 89 -13.21 13.77 1.19
N PHE A 90 -12.25 14.67 1.02
CA PHE A 90 -12.42 16.08 1.39
C PHE A 90 -12.63 16.96 0.16
N PHE A 91 -13.41 18.01 0.32
CA PHE A 91 -13.50 19.12 -0.61
C PHE A 91 -13.10 20.42 0.08
N TYR A 92 -12.27 21.22 -0.59
CA TYR A 92 -11.92 22.55 -0.14
C TYR A 92 -12.56 23.59 -1.06
N SER A 93 -13.51 24.36 -0.54
CA SER A 93 -14.19 25.43 -1.27
C SER A 93 -13.39 26.73 -1.22
N PRO A 94 -12.81 27.20 -2.34
CA PRO A 94 -12.05 28.46 -2.34
C PRO A 94 -12.96 29.70 -2.27
N ILE A 95 -14.24 29.55 -2.61
CA ILE A 95 -15.24 30.63 -2.69
C ILE A 95 -16.11 30.75 -1.44
N GLU A 96 -16.03 29.80 -0.50
CA GLU A 96 -16.72 29.90 0.77
C GLU A 96 -16.12 31.09 1.57
N GLU A 97 -16.96 31.92 2.18
CA GLU A 97 -16.54 33.12 2.92
C GLU A 97 -17.08 33.17 4.36
N GLU A 98 -18.15 32.45 4.65
CA GLU A 98 -18.89 32.50 5.93
C GLU A 98 -18.65 31.27 6.82
N ALA A 99 -18.52 30.09 6.22
CA ALA A 99 -18.39 28.80 6.92
C ALA A 99 -16.98 28.17 6.78
N GLU A 100 -16.83 26.95 7.32
CA GLU A 100 -15.61 26.15 7.15
C GLU A 100 -15.40 25.80 5.67
N LYS A 101 -14.22 26.12 5.15
CA LYS A 101 -13.87 25.86 3.75
C LYS A 101 -13.63 24.39 3.43
N LEU A 102 -13.31 23.59 4.45
CA LEU A 102 -12.95 22.18 4.29
C LEU A 102 -14.14 21.31 4.73
N GLU A 103 -14.65 20.54 3.79
CA GLU A 103 -15.82 19.68 3.97
C GLU A 103 -15.42 18.21 3.82
N LEU A 104 -15.91 17.36 4.72
CA LEU A 104 -15.83 15.90 4.57
C LEU A 104 -17.05 15.43 3.75
N LEU A 105 -16.81 14.96 2.54
CA LEU A 105 -17.86 14.50 1.63
C LEU A 105 -18.29 13.05 1.91
N GLY A 106 -17.35 12.22 2.37
CA GLY A 106 -17.59 10.81 2.58
C GLY A 106 -16.35 10.07 3.07
N VAL A 107 -16.57 8.80 3.40
CA VAL A 107 -15.51 7.86 3.74
C VAL A 107 -15.77 6.58 2.96
N ASP A 108 -14.74 6.07 2.31
CA ASP A 108 -14.76 4.79 1.61
C ASP A 108 -13.60 3.89 2.03
N TRP A 109 -13.60 2.66 1.53
CA TRP A 109 -12.43 1.80 1.50
C TRP A 109 -12.37 1.03 0.18
N ARG A 110 -11.18 0.57 -0.19
CA ARG A 110 -10.90 -0.03 -1.51
C ARG A 110 -11.20 -1.51 -1.55
N PHE A 111 -11.70 -1.97 -2.69
CA PHE A 111 -11.64 -3.36 -3.10
C PHE A 111 -10.41 -3.59 -3.97
N GLU A 112 -9.58 -4.55 -3.58
CA GLU A 112 -8.27 -4.80 -4.18
C GLU A 112 -8.16 -6.27 -4.64
N THR A 113 -7.87 -6.46 -5.92
CA THR A 113 -7.56 -7.77 -6.50
C THR A 113 -6.05 -7.95 -6.65
N SER A 114 -5.47 -9.10 -6.28
CA SER A 114 -6.09 -10.33 -5.78
C SER A 114 -6.17 -10.41 -4.25
N LEU A 115 -5.68 -9.41 -3.50
CA LEU A 115 -5.61 -9.41 -2.04
C LEU A 115 -6.93 -9.79 -1.36
N ASP A 116 -8.05 -9.14 -1.73
CA ASP A 116 -9.34 -9.40 -1.11
C ASP A 116 -9.88 -10.81 -1.37
N GLY A 117 -9.38 -11.48 -2.41
CA GLY A 117 -9.64 -12.89 -2.66
C GLY A 117 -8.81 -13.79 -1.73
N HIS A 118 -7.53 -13.46 -1.54
CA HIS A 118 -6.61 -14.24 -0.69
C HIS A 118 -7.07 -14.27 0.76
N VAL A 119 -7.45 -13.12 1.31
CA VAL A 119 -7.84 -13.00 2.72
C VAL A 119 -9.18 -13.68 3.04
N ARG A 120 -9.93 -14.13 2.03
CA ARG A 120 -11.15 -14.93 2.19
C ARG A 120 -10.88 -16.44 2.28
N LEU A 121 -9.68 -16.89 1.92
CA LEU A 121 -9.30 -18.28 2.04
C LEU A 121 -8.89 -18.61 3.48
N PRO A 122 -9.24 -19.79 4.03
CA PRO A 122 -8.66 -20.29 5.26
C PRO A 122 -7.13 -20.40 5.17
N ALA A 123 -6.43 -20.25 6.31
CA ALA A 123 -4.97 -20.22 6.34
C ALA A 123 -4.32 -21.45 5.67
N ASP A 124 -4.83 -22.66 5.93
CA ASP A 124 -4.28 -23.89 5.32
C ASP A 124 -4.35 -23.88 3.78
N GLN A 125 -5.41 -23.27 3.22
CA GLN A 125 -5.55 -23.12 1.77
C GLN A 125 -4.56 -22.07 1.23
N GLN A 126 -4.39 -20.95 1.92
CA GLN A 126 -3.39 -19.94 1.55
C GLN A 126 -1.97 -20.52 1.52
N LEU A 127 -1.64 -21.41 2.46
CA LEU A 127 -0.33 -22.07 2.53
C LEU A 127 -0.10 -23.07 1.38
N SER A 128 -1.18 -23.58 0.77
CA SER A 128 -1.17 -24.57 -0.31
C SER A 128 -1.20 -23.99 -1.73
N LEU A 129 -1.33 -22.66 -1.85
CA LEU A 129 -1.30 -21.96 -3.15
C LEU A 129 0.01 -22.22 -3.90
N ALA A 130 -0.07 -22.26 -5.23
CA ALA A 130 1.13 -22.35 -6.06
C ALA A 130 1.99 -21.09 -5.90
N ASP A 131 3.30 -21.19 -6.15
CA ASP A 131 4.22 -20.07 -5.95
C ASP A 131 3.87 -18.83 -6.79
N ALA A 132 3.25 -19.02 -7.96
CA ALA A 132 2.76 -17.94 -8.82
C ALA A 132 1.54 -17.20 -8.24
N GLU A 133 0.79 -17.84 -7.34
CA GLU A 133 -0.43 -17.31 -6.73
C GLU A 133 -0.17 -16.78 -5.32
N ARG A 134 0.96 -17.13 -4.70
CA ARG A 134 1.22 -16.90 -3.28
C ARG A 134 1.38 -15.43 -2.90
N ILE A 135 1.76 -14.58 -3.85
CA ILE A 135 1.97 -13.14 -3.63
C ILE A 135 0.74 -12.40 -4.17
N PRO A 136 -0.10 -11.78 -3.31
CA PRO A 136 -1.28 -11.07 -3.76
C PRO A 136 -0.90 -9.76 -4.46
N GLU A 137 -1.72 -9.37 -5.44
CA GLU A 137 -1.71 -8.03 -6.00
C GLU A 137 -2.68 -7.11 -5.22
N TYR A 138 -2.46 -5.79 -5.32
CA TYR A 138 -3.25 -4.76 -4.66
C TYR A 138 -3.91 -3.83 -5.69
N VAL A 139 -4.30 -4.38 -6.84
CA VAL A 139 -4.91 -3.61 -7.93
C VAL A 139 -6.32 -3.21 -7.50
N VAL A 140 -6.58 -1.91 -7.48
CA VAL A 140 -7.89 -1.38 -7.08
C VAL A 140 -8.92 -1.70 -8.16
N VAL A 141 -10.00 -2.36 -7.78
CA VAL A 141 -11.11 -2.75 -8.70
C VAL A 141 -12.44 -2.14 -8.31
N GLY A 142 -12.53 -1.50 -7.14
CA GLY A 142 -13.73 -0.83 -6.68
C GLY A 142 -13.55 -0.15 -5.34
N HIS A 143 -14.62 0.46 -4.86
CA HIS A 143 -14.71 1.08 -3.54
C HIS A 143 -16.03 0.68 -2.88
N ASN A 144 -16.06 0.71 -1.55
CA ASN A 144 -17.28 0.54 -0.77
C ASN A 144 -17.39 1.67 0.25
N SER A 145 -18.61 2.13 0.51
CA SER A 145 -18.83 3.16 1.52
C SER A 145 -18.51 2.63 2.91
N ALA A 146 -17.98 3.52 3.74
CA ALA A 146 -17.70 3.28 5.14
C ALA A 146 -18.28 4.40 6.01
N THR A 147 -18.57 4.08 7.25
CA THR A 147 -18.93 5.08 8.26
C THR A 147 -17.94 4.97 9.40
N LEU A 148 -17.31 6.10 9.74
CA LEU A 148 -16.44 6.18 10.88
C LEU A 148 -17.28 6.27 12.15
N ARG A 149 -16.88 5.56 13.21
CA ARG A 149 -17.47 5.78 14.52
C ARG A 149 -17.03 7.15 15.04
N GLU A 150 -17.98 8.04 15.26
CA GLU A 150 -17.76 9.24 16.08
C GLU A 150 -17.69 8.82 17.56
N SER A 151 -16.65 9.27 18.27
CA SER A 151 -16.39 8.96 19.68
C SER A 151 -16.58 10.17 20.56
#